data_AF-B1MJ93-F1
#
_entry.id   AF-B1MJ93-F1
#
_cell.length_a   1.000
_cell.length_b   1.000
_cell.length_c   1.000
_cell.angle_alpha   90.00
_cell.angle_beta   90.00
_cell.angle_gamma   90.00
#
_symmetry.space_group_name_H-M   'P 1'
#
loop_
_entity.id
_entity.type
_entity.pdbx_description
1 polymer ?
#
loop_
_entity_poly.entity_id
_entity_poly.type
_entity_poly.pdbx_seq_one_letter_code
_entity_poly.pdbx_strand_id
1 'polypeptide(L)'
;MCAALGVGLLSGGAAVAHADPAFPDLSGFAVVPPDGFFVTNENSSVRSIHFSTPDGIGCMFRASPNMTPTSRQRLSCDGAVPGIPGDAPNAPNVPGIGGASANVPGLGGVNIPGVGTCPMGTVAQKGDGAFEISKGAWSCGTKPEAPLLNVGQKLTYGNVTCAVGAGSVTACQVVTGDQKHGFVLQPSGSTSF
;
A
#
# COMPACT_ATOMS: atom_id res chain seq x y z
N MET A 1 -6.39 -61.28 36.03
CA MET A 1 -4.99 -60.94 35.69
C MET A 1 -5.01 -60.67 34.18
N CYS A 2 -4.76 -59.51 33.58
CA CYS A 2 -4.10 -58.27 33.96
C CYS A 2 -4.86 -57.05 33.37
N ALA A 3 -4.61 -55.88 33.97
CA ALA A 3 -5.20 -54.58 33.66
C ALA A 3 -4.60 -53.91 32.41
N ALA A 4 -5.34 -52.97 31.81
CA ALA A 4 -4.78 -51.75 31.22
C ALA A 4 -5.87 -50.67 31.07
N LEU A 5 -5.77 -49.61 31.88
CA LEU A 5 -6.40 -48.30 31.67
C LEU A 5 -5.55 -47.53 30.66
N GLY A 6 -6.15 -47.02 29.59
CA GLY A 6 -5.49 -46.16 28.60
C GLY A 6 -6.21 -44.84 28.46
N VAL A 7 -5.78 -43.83 29.24
CA VAL A 7 -6.09 -42.41 28.99
C VAL A 7 -5.19 -41.93 27.87
N GLY A 8 -5.78 -41.43 26.79
CA GLY A 8 -5.05 -40.84 25.67
C GLY A 8 -5.70 -39.53 25.23
N LEU A 9 -5.33 -38.43 25.90
CA LEU A 9 -5.52 -37.08 25.36
C LEU A 9 -4.61 -36.93 24.15
N LEU A 10 -5.14 -36.66 22.97
CA LEU A 10 -4.35 -36.10 21.87
C LEU A 10 -5.13 -34.98 21.17
N SER A 11 -4.77 -33.77 21.62
CA SER A 11 -4.46 -32.60 20.79
C SER A 11 -5.54 -32.16 19.80
N GLY A 12 -6.46 -31.32 20.30
CA GLY A 12 -7.08 -30.31 19.46
C GLY A 12 -5.98 -29.41 18.90
N GLY A 13 -5.72 -29.53 17.59
CA GLY A 13 -4.94 -28.55 16.87
C GLY A 13 -5.64 -27.21 17.05
N ALA A 14 -4.99 -26.28 17.74
CA ALA A 14 -5.40 -24.89 17.70
C ALA A 14 -5.35 -24.50 16.22
N ALA A 15 -6.51 -24.36 15.59
CA ALA A 15 -6.61 -23.59 14.37
C ALA A 15 -5.98 -22.24 14.74
N VAL A 16 -4.81 -21.98 14.17
CA VAL A 16 -4.24 -20.64 14.21
C VAL A 16 -5.29 -19.83 13.46
N ALA A 17 -6.13 -19.13 14.21
CA ALA A 17 -6.97 -18.10 13.65
C ALA A 17 -5.97 -17.08 13.12
N HIS A 18 -5.60 -17.25 11.85
CA HIS A 18 -5.07 -16.18 11.04
C HIS A 18 -6.24 -15.21 11.01
N ALA A 19 -6.30 -14.30 11.99
CA ALA A 19 -7.12 -13.13 11.88
C ALA A 19 -6.65 -12.53 10.56
N ASP A 20 -7.49 -12.62 9.52
CA ASP A 20 -7.37 -11.72 8.38
C ASP A 20 -7.07 -10.36 8.99
N PRO A 21 -5.89 -9.76 8.75
CA PRO A 21 -5.50 -8.57 9.47
C PRO A 21 -6.57 -7.53 9.18
N ALA A 22 -7.46 -7.37 10.17
CA ALA A 22 -8.64 -6.57 10.01
C ALA A 22 -8.15 -5.17 9.68
N PHE A 23 -8.73 -4.55 8.66
CA PHE A 23 -8.39 -3.19 8.32
C PHE A 23 -8.45 -2.33 9.61
N PRO A 24 -7.36 -1.64 9.97
CA PRO A 24 -7.30 -0.98 11.27
C PRO A 24 -8.38 0.08 11.36
N ASP A 25 -8.96 0.25 12.55
CA ASP A 25 -9.90 1.34 12.77
C ASP A 25 -9.16 2.67 12.68
N LEU A 26 -9.52 3.46 11.67
CA LEU A 26 -8.90 4.75 11.42
C LEU A 26 -9.46 5.86 12.31
N SER A 27 -10.48 5.59 13.13
CA SER A 27 -11.13 6.60 13.99
C SER A 27 -10.15 7.26 14.97
N GLY A 28 -9.20 6.50 15.51
CA GLY A 28 -8.22 6.96 16.50
C GLY A 28 -7.05 7.78 15.96
N PHE A 29 -6.93 7.96 14.64
CA PHE A 29 -5.83 8.71 14.03
C PHE A 29 -6.15 10.21 13.96
N ALA A 30 -5.14 11.04 14.25
CA ALA A 30 -5.22 12.48 14.12
C ALA A 30 -5.42 12.88 12.65
N VAL A 31 -6.49 13.61 12.35
CA VAL A 31 -6.77 14.10 10.99
C VAL A 31 -5.78 15.21 10.64
N VAL A 32 -5.08 15.05 9.52
CA VAL A 32 -4.21 16.09 8.96
C VAL A 32 -4.89 16.70 7.73
N PRO A 33 -4.93 18.04 7.59
CA PRO A 33 -5.48 18.69 6.41
C PRO A 33 -4.64 18.39 5.16
N PRO A 34 -5.28 18.19 3.99
CA PRO A 34 -4.59 17.78 2.77
C PRO A 34 -3.82 18.90 2.07
N ASP A 35 -3.98 20.16 2.49
CA ASP A 35 -3.45 21.34 1.79
C ASP A 35 -1.95 21.28 1.53
N GLY A 36 -1.19 20.74 2.48
CA GLY A 36 0.27 20.58 2.37
C GLY A 36 0.72 19.43 1.46
N PHE A 37 -0.19 18.55 1.04
CA PHE A 37 0.12 17.32 0.30
C PHE A 37 -0.24 17.40 -1.19
N PHE A 38 -0.84 18.50 -1.63
CA PHE A 38 -1.19 18.66 -3.04
C PHE A 38 0.03 18.91 -3.90
N VAL A 39 0.12 18.13 -4.98
CA VAL A 39 1.05 18.35 -6.08
C VAL A 39 0.24 18.65 -7.32
N THR A 40 0.48 19.81 -7.91
CA THR A 40 -0.07 20.18 -9.22
C THR A 40 1.04 19.98 -10.23
N ASN A 41 0.84 19.08 -11.19
CA ASN A 41 1.78 18.99 -12.31
C ASN A 41 1.55 20.22 -13.21
N GLU A 42 2.59 21.02 -13.44
CA GLU A 42 2.50 22.30 -14.16
C GLU A 42 1.89 22.18 -15.58
N ASN A 43 1.92 20.99 -16.17
CA ASN A 43 1.35 20.67 -17.49
C ASN A 43 0.11 19.76 -17.46
N SER A 44 -0.48 19.50 -16.30
CA SER A 44 -1.67 18.64 -16.19
C SER A 44 -2.74 19.24 -15.31
N SER A 45 -3.99 19.25 -15.79
CA SER A 45 -5.17 19.53 -14.97
C SER A 45 -5.41 18.47 -13.88
N VAL A 46 -4.58 17.43 -13.80
CA VAL A 46 -4.62 16.40 -12.77
C VAL A 46 -3.87 16.90 -11.53
N ARG A 47 -4.65 17.31 -10.53
CA ARG A 47 -4.19 17.51 -9.16
C ARG A 47 -4.07 16.15 -8.47
N SER A 48 -2.95 15.89 -7.81
CA SER A 48 -2.74 14.69 -7.00
C SER A 48 -2.36 15.06 -5.56
N ILE A 49 -2.57 14.14 -4.65
CA ILE A 49 -2.03 14.20 -3.29
C ILE A 49 -0.90 13.20 -3.22
N HIS A 50 0.28 13.66 -2.80
CA HIS A 50 1.45 12.83 -2.55
C HIS A 50 1.82 12.92 -1.07
N PHE A 51 2.12 11.80 -0.43
CA PHE A 51 2.67 11.77 0.93
C PHE A 51 3.72 10.68 1.07
N SER A 52 4.66 10.89 1.98
CA SER A 52 5.61 9.86 2.42
C SER A 52 5.29 9.40 3.83
N THR A 53 5.72 8.21 4.18
CA THR A 53 5.66 7.66 5.52
C THR A 53 7.08 7.56 6.12
N PRO A 54 7.25 7.57 7.45
CA PRO A 54 8.57 7.50 8.08
C PRO A 54 9.35 6.23 7.75
N ASP A 55 8.65 5.16 7.39
CA ASP A 55 9.16 3.87 6.94
C ASP A 55 9.58 3.84 5.46
N GLY A 56 9.51 4.97 4.74
CA GLY A 56 10.04 5.09 3.38
C GLY A 56 9.08 4.59 2.29
N ILE A 57 7.78 4.53 2.60
CA ILE A 57 6.73 4.34 1.60
C ILE A 57 6.28 5.73 1.15
N GLY A 58 6.07 5.91 -0.15
CA GLY A 58 5.38 7.11 -0.63
C GLY A 58 4.17 6.73 -1.46
N CYS A 59 3.09 7.42 -1.20
CA CYS A 59 1.80 7.17 -1.80
C CYS A 59 1.35 8.38 -2.61
N MET A 60 0.61 8.10 -3.67
CA MET A 60 -0.06 9.10 -4.47
C MET A 60 -1.46 8.65 -4.84
N PHE A 61 -2.37 9.61 -4.92
CA PHE A 61 -3.69 9.41 -5.49
C PHE A 61 -4.19 10.68 -6.14
N ARG A 62 -5.13 10.55 -7.08
CA ARG A 62 -5.75 11.71 -7.74
C ARG A 62 -6.60 12.47 -6.73
N ALA A 63 -6.54 13.78 -6.84
CA ALA A 63 -7.21 14.73 -5.95
C ALA A 63 -7.80 15.92 -6.75
N SER A 64 -8.41 15.62 -7.90
CA SER A 64 -9.13 16.59 -8.73
C SER A 64 -10.30 17.24 -7.97
N PRO A 65 -10.56 18.54 -8.18
CA PRO A 65 -11.56 19.30 -7.41
C PRO A 65 -13.03 18.87 -7.66
N ASN A 66 -13.32 18.18 -8.77
CA ASN A 66 -14.68 17.78 -9.16
C ASN A 66 -14.93 16.28 -8.93
N MET A 67 -14.60 15.78 -7.74
CA MET A 67 -14.77 14.37 -7.40
C MET A 67 -16.19 14.04 -6.98
N THR A 68 -16.68 12.91 -7.49
CA THR A 68 -17.91 12.26 -7.06
C THR A 68 -17.61 11.08 -6.13
N PRO A 69 -18.58 10.61 -5.33
CA PRO A 69 -18.45 9.39 -4.52
C PRO A 69 -18.14 8.11 -5.33
N THR A 70 -18.28 8.17 -6.66
CA THR A 70 -17.98 7.08 -7.59
C THR A 70 -16.68 7.30 -8.38
N SER A 71 -15.98 8.40 -8.13
CA SER A 71 -14.75 8.75 -8.83
C SER A 71 -13.61 7.81 -8.46
N ARG A 72 -12.95 7.26 -9.49
CA ARG A 72 -11.75 6.44 -9.32
C ARG A 72 -10.54 7.35 -9.06
N GLN A 73 -10.05 7.35 -7.83
CA GLN A 73 -8.91 8.17 -7.43
C GLN A 73 -7.55 7.52 -7.70
N ARG A 74 -7.50 6.25 -8.12
CA ARG A 74 -6.26 5.53 -8.49
C ARG A 74 -5.15 5.71 -7.46
N LEU A 75 -5.37 5.16 -6.27
CA LEU A 75 -4.38 5.16 -5.22
C LEU A 75 -3.25 4.17 -5.55
N SER A 76 -2.01 4.60 -5.33
CA SER A 76 -0.84 3.76 -5.42
C SER A 76 0.22 4.16 -4.40
N CYS A 77 0.94 3.18 -3.86
CA CYS A 77 2.07 3.37 -2.97
C CYS A 77 3.27 2.57 -3.46
N ASP A 78 4.45 3.13 -3.26
CA ASP A 78 5.71 2.51 -3.65
C ASP A 78 6.83 2.91 -2.69
N GLY A 79 7.83 2.04 -2.55
CA GLY A 79 8.95 2.23 -1.66
C GLY A 79 9.27 0.97 -0.86
N ALA A 80 9.69 1.15 0.39
CA ALA A 80 10.02 0.03 1.28
C ALA A 80 8.76 -0.66 1.83
N VAL A 81 7.89 -1.16 0.94
CA VAL A 81 6.65 -1.85 1.31
C VAL A 81 6.99 -3.08 2.16
N PRO A 82 6.56 -3.13 3.42
CA PRO A 82 6.82 -4.26 4.30
C PRO A 82 5.97 -5.46 3.92
N GLY A 83 6.35 -6.66 4.38
CA GLY A 83 5.49 -7.85 4.35
C GLY A 83 5.02 -8.29 2.96
N ILE A 84 5.78 -8.00 1.89
CA ILE A 84 5.47 -8.45 0.53
C ILE A 84 5.48 -9.99 0.50
N PRO A 85 4.42 -10.66 0.04
CA PRO A 85 4.39 -12.12 -0.03
C PRO A 85 5.45 -12.65 -0.99
N GLY A 86 6.04 -13.80 -0.66
CA GLY A 86 7.13 -14.41 -1.43
C GLY A 86 6.74 -14.79 -2.86
N ASP A 87 5.46 -15.06 -3.09
CA ASP A 87 4.82 -15.38 -4.37
C ASP A 87 4.22 -14.15 -5.08
N ALA A 88 4.37 -12.94 -4.53
CA ALA A 88 3.85 -11.72 -5.15
C ALA A 88 4.38 -11.54 -6.59
N PRO A 89 3.51 -11.13 -7.53
CA PRO A 89 3.91 -10.88 -8.91
C PRO A 89 4.86 -9.70 -9.00
N ASN A 90 5.57 -9.59 -10.12
CA ASN A 90 6.33 -8.37 -10.43
C ASN A 90 5.36 -7.27 -10.85
N ALA A 91 5.61 -6.03 -10.41
CA ALA A 91 4.79 -4.88 -10.77
C ALA A 91 4.76 -4.73 -12.31
N PRO A 92 3.59 -4.47 -12.91
CA PRO A 92 3.50 -4.24 -14.34
C PRO A 92 4.31 -2.98 -14.70
N ASN A 93 5.04 -3.02 -15.83
CA ASN A 93 5.73 -1.85 -16.34
C ASN A 93 4.70 -0.89 -16.95
N VAL A 94 4.16 0.02 -16.14
CA VAL A 94 3.23 1.04 -16.59
C VAL A 94 3.88 2.42 -16.44
N PRO A 95 4.17 3.13 -17.54
CA PRO A 95 4.68 4.49 -17.47
C PRO A 95 3.72 5.40 -16.67
N GLY A 96 4.23 6.10 -15.65
CA GLY A 96 3.48 7.11 -14.89
C GLY A 96 2.54 6.58 -13.80
N ILE A 97 2.53 5.27 -13.53
CA ILE A 97 2.01 4.70 -12.29
C ILE A 97 3.24 4.26 -11.52
N GLY A 98 3.35 4.58 -10.22
CA GLY A 98 4.52 4.33 -9.36
C GLY A 98 4.89 2.86 -9.18
N GLY A 99 5.18 2.16 -10.26
CA GLY A 99 5.60 0.77 -10.33
C GLY A 99 6.55 0.64 -11.51
N ALA A 100 7.75 1.20 -11.39
CA ALA A 100 8.81 0.74 -12.28
C ALA A 100 9.10 -0.71 -11.89
N SER A 101 8.97 -1.60 -12.86
CA SER A 101 9.66 -2.88 -12.83
C SER A 101 11.10 -2.58 -13.24
N ALA A 102 11.97 -2.20 -12.31
CA ALA A 102 13.39 -2.16 -12.64
C ALA A 102 13.92 -3.61 -12.67
N ASN A 103 14.39 -4.03 -13.84
CA ASN A 103 15.09 -5.29 -14.07
C ASN A 103 14.25 -6.59 -14.01
N VAL A 104 13.18 -6.65 -14.81
CA VAL A 104 12.89 -7.90 -15.54
C VAL A 104 13.52 -7.76 -16.93
N PRO A 105 14.42 -8.67 -17.36
CA PRO A 105 14.93 -8.65 -18.73
C PRO A 105 13.76 -8.62 -19.75
N GLY A 106 13.71 -7.57 -20.58
CA GLY A 106 12.68 -7.39 -21.62
C GLY A 106 11.53 -6.43 -21.31
N LEU A 107 11.47 -5.81 -20.13
CA LEU A 107 10.41 -4.86 -19.76
C LEU A 107 11.05 -3.53 -19.32
N GLY A 108 10.98 -2.51 -20.18
CA GLY A 108 11.73 -1.24 -20.11
C GLY A 108 11.49 -0.35 -18.88
N GLY A 109 12.03 -0.72 -17.73
CA GLY A 109 12.33 0.24 -16.67
C GLY A 109 13.48 1.15 -17.13
N VAL A 110 13.47 2.42 -16.71
CA VAL A 110 14.59 3.34 -16.97
C VAL A 110 15.80 2.90 -16.15
N ASN A 111 16.65 2.07 -16.74
CA ASN A 111 17.97 1.77 -16.20
C ASN A 111 18.86 3.00 -16.47
N ILE A 112 18.96 3.92 -15.50
CA ILE A 112 19.86 5.08 -15.62
C ILE A 112 21.28 4.56 -15.36
N PRO A 113 22.21 4.63 -16.33
CA PRO A 113 23.57 4.15 -16.14
C PRO A 113 24.22 4.84 -14.92
N GLY A 114 24.70 4.05 -13.96
CA GLY A 114 25.33 4.55 -12.73
C GLY A 114 24.40 4.75 -11.54
N VAL A 115 23.08 4.58 -11.72
CA VAL A 115 22.09 4.61 -10.61
C VAL A 115 21.64 3.18 -10.36
N GLY A 116 22.04 2.61 -9.22
CA GLY A 116 21.65 1.24 -8.83
C GLY A 116 20.13 1.08 -8.78
N THR A 117 19.64 -0.14 -8.98
CA THR A 117 18.22 -0.46 -8.82
C THR A 117 17.99 -1.04 -7.43
N CYS A 118 17.10 -0.41 -6.67
CA CYS A 118 16.74 -0.87 -5.34
C CYS A 118 15.44 -1.69 -5.42
N PRO A 119 15.39 -2.90 -4.83
CA PRO A 119 14.15 -3.65 -4.71
C PRO A 119 13.19 -2.85 -3.82
N MET A 120 11.98 -2.65 -4.31
CA MET A 120 10.92 -1.90 -3.64
C MET A 120 9.62 -2.68 -3.80
N GLY A 121 8.62 -2.45 -2.96
CA GLY A 121 7.28 -2.93 -3.27
C GLY A 121 6.46 -1.85 -3.95
N THR A 122 5.43 -2.30 -4.63
CA THR A 122 4.38 -1.46 -5.18
C THR A 122 3.04 -2.01 -4.74
N VAL A 123 2.14 -1.12 -4.36
CA VAL A 123 0.74 -1.44 -4.12
C VAL A 123 -0.09 -0.47 -4.95
N ALA A 124 -0.87 -0.99 -5.89
CA ALA A 124 -1.59 -0.14 -6.82
C ALA A 124 -3.00 -0.67 -7.07
N GLN A 125 -3.92 0.27 -7.29
CA GLN A 125 -5.29 -0.06 -7.64
C GLN A 125 -5.36 -0.62 -9.08
N LYS A 126 -5.91 -1.81 -9.23
CA LYS A 126 -6.10 -2.54 -10.49
C LYS A 126 -7.58 -2.57 -10.88
N GLY A 127 -7.86 -2.44 -12.17
CA GLY A 127 -9.18 -2.66 -12.76
C GLY A 127 -10.32 -1.98 -12.00
N ASP A 128 -11.19 -2.80 -11.40
CA ASP A 128 -12.44 -2.41 -10.77
C ASP A 128 -12.31 -1.83 -9.35
N GLY A 129 -11.10 -1.73 -8.81
CA GLY A 129 -10.87 -1.11 -7.50
C GLY A 129 -10.00 -1.93 -6.54
N ALA A 130 -9.79 -3.22 -6.84
CA ALA A 130 -8.92 -4.10 -6.08
C ALA A 130 -7.48 -3.60 -6.04
N PHE A 131 -6.77 -3.85 -4.94
CA PHE A 131 -5.34 -3.53 -4.82
C PHE A 131 -4.49 -4.77 -5.08
N GLU A 132 -3.39 -4.59 -5.80
CA GLU A 132 -2.38 -5.62 -6.01
C GLU A 132 -1.08 -5.19 -5.34
N ILE A 133 -0.54 -6.08 -4.50
CA ILE A 133 0.79 -5.94 -3.89
C ILE A 133 1.77 -6.69 -4.77
N SER A 134 2.76 -5.99 -5.31
CA SER A 134 3.71 -6.53 -6.29
C SER A 134 5.14 -6.16 -5.91
N LYS A 135 6.09 -6.98 -6.38
CA LYS A 135 7.53 -6.67 -6.30
C LYS A 135 7.88 -5.65 -7.39
N GLY A 136 8.40 -4.51 -6.99
CA GLY A 136 8.91 -3.47 -7.89
C GLY A 136 10.41 -3.31 -7.75
N ALA A 137 10.97 -2.43 -8.57
CA ALA A 137 12.29 -1.92 -8.32
C ALA A 137 12.43 -0.55 -8.96
N TRP A 138 13.11 0.36 -8.27
CA TRP A 138 13.22 1.75 -8.70
C TRP A 138 14.69 2.20 -8.65
N SER A 139 15.03 3.24 -9.40
CA SER A 139 16.35 3.86 -9.34
C SER A 139 16.57 4.45 -7.95
N CYS A 140 17.53 3.91 -7.20
CA CYS A 140 17.78 4.33 -5.83
C CYS A 140 17.97 5.86 -5.75
N GLY A 141 17.32 6.53 -4.78
CA GLY A 141 17.50 7.97 -4.52
C GLY A 141 16.76 8.93 -5.48
N THR A 142 15.82 8.45 -6.30
CA THR A 142 15.11 9.33 -7.27
C THR A 142 13.64 9.61 -6.91
N LYS A 143 13.13 9.11 -5.77
CA LYS A 143 11.76 9.42 -5.38
C LYS A 143 11.69 10.87 -4.87
N PRO A 144 10.82 11.73 -5.44
CA PRO A 144 10.64 13.07 -4.92
C PRO A 144 10.19 13.02 -3.46
N GLU A 145 10.77 13.88 -2.64
CA GLU A 145 10.40 14.04 -1.23
C GLU A 145 8.95 14.53 -1.16
N ALA A 146 8.01 13.60 -0.93
CA ALA A 146 6.64 13.95 -0.65
C ALA A 146 6.49 14.31 0.84
N PRO A 147 5.60 15.25 1.20
CA PRO A 147 5.38 15.64 2.58
C PRO A 147 5.09 14.44 3.50
N LEU A 148 5.60 14.49 4.72
CA LEU A 148 5.53 13.37 5.64
C LEU A 148 4.17 13.29 6.34
N LEU A 149 3.52 12.13 6.26
CA LEU A 149 2.39 11.74 7.10
C LEU A 149 2.93 10.91 8.28
N ASN A 150 2.91 11.47 9.48
CA ASN A 150 3.54 10.87 10.66
C ASN A 150 2.72 9.72 11.23
N VAL A 151 3.38 8.90 12.05
CA VAL A 151 2.71 7.87 12.86
C VAL A 151 1.59 8.49 13.71
N GLY A 152 0.44 7.84 13.72
CA GLY A 152 -0.78 8.30 14.40
C GLY A 152 -1.60 9.31 13.60
N GLN A 153 -1.19 9.66 12.37
CA GLN A 153 -1.91 10.59 11.51
C GLN A 153 -2.70 9.87 10.42
N LYS A 154 -3.81 10.49 10.01
CA LYS A 154 -4.57 10.11 8.82
C LYS A 154 -4.81 11.30 7.91
N LEU A 155 -4.92 10.99 6.63
CA LEU A 155 -5.20 11.92 5.55
C LEU A 155 -6.43 11.42 4.79
N THR A 156 -7.41 12.30 4.60
CA THR A 156 -8.64 12.00 3.87
C THR A 156 -8.86 13.03 2.77
N TYR A 157 -9.14 12.56 1.56
CA TYR A 157 -9.56 13.42 0.47
C TYR A 157 -10.43 12.66 -0.55
N GLY A 158 -11.65 13.14 -0.77
CA GLY A 158 -12.64 12.44 -1.57
C GLY A 158 -13.01 11.10 -0.93
N ASN A 159 -12.87 10.04 -1.71
CA ASN A 159 -13.16 8.64 -1.36
C ASN A 159 -11.97 7.94 -0.69
N VAL A 160 -10.78 8.55 -0.69
CA VAL A 160 -9.55 7.96 -0.17
C VAL A 160 -9.34 8.38 1.28
N THR A 161 -9.02 7.42 2.15
CA THR A 161 -8.46 7.67 3.48
C THR A 161 -7.24 6.81 3.69
N CYS A 162 -6.12 7.43 4.03
CA CYS A 162 -4.87 6.77 4.36
C CYS A 162 -4.44 7.11 5.79
N ALA A 163 -3.81 6.18 6.48
CA ALA A 163 -3.31 6.35 7.83
C ALA A 163 -1.98 5.62 8.03
N VAL A 164 -1.14 6.19 8.88
CA VAL A 164 0.17 5.63 9.24
C VAL A 164 0.15 5.27 10.72
N GLY A 165 0.18 3.98 11.01
CA GLY A 165 0.19 3.40 12.35
C GLY A 165 1.60 3.13 12.88
N ALA A 166 1.67 2.83 14.17
CA ALA A 166 2.91 2.40 14.80
C ALA A 166 3.34 1.02 14.26
N GLY A 167 4.65 0.74 14.23
CA GLY A 167 5.18 -0.55 13.78
C GLY A 167 5.25 -0.72 12.26
N SER A 168 5.50 0.37 11.51
CA SER A 168 5.56 0.37 10.04
C SER A 168 4.26 -0.13 9.40
N VAL A 169 3.13 0.31 9.96
CA VAL A 169 1.80 0.00 9.43
C VAL A 169 1.32 1.17 8.59
N THR A 170 1.04 0.93 7.32
CA THR A 170 0.39 1.91 6.44
C THR A 170 -0.90 1.32 5.90
N ALA A 171 -2.03 1.93 6.19
CA ALA A 171 -3.33 1.44 5.77
C ALA A 171 -4.05 2.50 4.94
N CYS A 172 -4.53 2.11 3.77
CA CYS A 172 -5.35 2.98 2.95
C CYS A 172 -6.61 2.26 2.48
N GLN A 173 -7.71 3.01 2.47
CA GLN A 173 -8.98 2.57 1.93
C GLN A 173 -9.52 3.58 0.93
N VAL A 174 -10.26 3.07 -0.03
CA VAL A 174 -11.00 3.80 -1.04
C VAL A 174 -12.45 3.33 -0.97
N VAL A 175 -13.35 4.23 -0.64
CA VAL A 175 -14.79 3.94 -0.49
C VAL A 175 -15.52 4.48 -1.72
N THR A 176 -15.97 3.59 -2.59
CA THR A 176 -16.67 3.96 -3.84
C THR A 176 -18.11 3.48 -3.77
N GLY A 177 -19.05 4.40 -3.49
CA GLY A 177 -20.43 4.02 -3.14
C GLY A 177 -20.45 3.10 -1.91
N ASP A 178 -21.01 1.90 -2.06
CA ASP A 178 -21.06 0.87 -1.00
C ASP A 178 -19.82 -0.03 -0.97
N GLN A 179 -18.94 0.06 -1.98
CA GLN A 179 -17.75 -0.79 -2.08
C GLN A 179 -16.59 -0.18 -1.31
N LYS A 180 -15.87 -1.03 -0.56
CA LYS A 180 -14.64 -0.68 0.15
C LYS A 180 -13.51 -1.51 -0.42
N HIS A 181 -12.50 -0.83 -0.93
CA HIS A 181 -11.27 -1.45 -1.38
C HIS A 181 -10.11 -0.84 -0.61
N GLY A 182 -9.08 -1.62 -0.33
CA GLY A 182 -7.95 -1.09 0.39
C GLY A 182 -6.81 -2.06 0.55
N PHE A 183 -5.86 -1.64 1.37
CA PHE A 183 -4.72 -2.45 1.74
C PHE A 183 -4.21 -2.04 3.11
N VAL A 184 -3.51 -2.98 3.74
CA VAL A 184 -2.76 -2.80 4.97
C VAL A 184 -1.35 -3.30 4.70
N LEU A 185 -0.38 -2.42 4.83
CA LEU A 185 1.04 -2.73 4.70
C LEU A 185 1.61 -2.86 6.09
N GLN A 186 2.21 -4.00 6.41
CA GLN A 186 2.84 -4.23 7.72
C GLN A 186 3.91 -5.33 7.65
N PRO A 187 4.91 -5.32 8.54
CA PRO A 187 5.99 -6.32 8.52
C PRO A 187 5.53 -7.76 8.72
N SER A 188 4.43 -7.97 9.46
CA SER A 188 3.85 -9.30 9.74
C SER A 188 3.15 -9.93 8.53
N GLY A 189 2.91 -9.16 7.47
CA GLY A 189 2.21 -9.61 6.27
C GLY A 189 1.25 -8.55 5.76
N SER A 190 1.50 -8.11 4.53
CA SER A 190 0.68 -7.09 3.87
C SER A 190 -0.50 -7.73 3.15
N THR A 191 -1.66 -7.10 3.22
CA THR A 191 -2.92 -7.61 2.65
C THR A 191 -3.68 -6.53 1.90
N SER A 192 -4.57 -6.96 1.02
CA SER A 192 -5.46 -6.10 0.23
C SER A 192 -6.85 -6.74 0.11
N PHE A 193 -7.88 -5.91 -0.07
CA PHE A 193 -9.28 -6.30 -0.19
C PHE A 193 -10.05 -5.42 -1.20
#